data_AF-A0A6I6AC02-F1
#
_entry.id   AF-A0A6I6AC02-F1
#
_cell.length_a   1.000
_cell.length_b   1.000
_cell.length_c   1.000
_cell.angle_alpha   90.00
_cell.angle_beta   90.00
_cell.angle_gamma   90.00
#
_symmetry.space_group_name_H-M   'P 1'
#
loop_
_entity.id
_entity.type
_entity.pdbx_description
1 polymer ?
#
loop_
_entity_poly.entity_id
_entity_poly.type
_entity_poly.pdbx_seq_one_letter_code
_entity_poly.pdbx_strand_id
1 'polypeptide(L)'
;MVSRPLSQKFLISALVVSGLYLIILGAQRFYEHYQVRQIALEFVSALETGNQARIRALLTPEKADLAAQLKQESQDSTAPLDCRVLDVKIEGGAAQVRIQIQKEGYAIKPDIHLLKSQTGVWKVASISQAKVDPLWYDQEDRKYREELIKEGLPPQEVQGRVLAKELARSLDTSVEDPAQDAVTP
;
A
#
# COMPACT_ATOMS: atom_id res chain seq x y z
N MET A 1 -29.44 -4.37 59.16
CA MET A 1 -29.04 -4.55 57.74
C MET A 1 -28.10 -5.75 57.67
N VAL A 2 -28.57 -6.88 57.15
CA VAL A 2 -27.80 -8.14 57.11
C VAL A 2 -27.09 -8.23 55.77
N SER A 3 -25.77 -8.06 55.77
CA SER A 3 -24.89 -8.39 54.65
C SER A 3 -24.90 -9.90 54.45
N ARG A 4 -25.62 -10.38 53.43
CA ARG A 4 -25.61 -11.79 53.03
C ARG A 4 -24.21 -12.15 52.52
N PRO A 5 -23.58 -13.25 52.99
CA PRO A 5 -22.29 -13.67 52.47
C PRO A 5 -22.47 -14.12 51.02
N LEU A 6 -21.75 -13.50 50.09
CA LEU A 6 -21.67 -13.95 48.70
C LEU A 6 -21.21 -15.41 48.70
N SER A 7 -22.06 -16.30 48.20
CA SER A 7 -21.75 -17.73 48.11
C SER A 7 -20.50 -17.94 47.24
N GLN A 8 -19.53 -18.70 47.75
CA GLN A 8 -18.28 -19.05 47.07
C GLN A 8 -18.49 -19.57 45.62
N LYS A 9 -19.64 -20.19 45.35
CA LYS A 9 -20.05 -20.66 44.01
C LYS A 9 -20.30 -19.50 43.02
N PHE A 10 -20.82 -18.36 43.49
CA PHE A 10 -20.97 -17.14 42.69
C PHE A 10 -19.62 -16.51 42.36
N LEU A 11 -18.68 -16.53 43.30
CA LEU A 11 -17.33 -16.01 43.09
C LEU A 11 -16.57 -16.84 42.04
N ILE A 12 -16.64 -18.17 42.12
CA ILE A 12 -16.00 -19.07 41.15
C ILE A 12 -16.64 -18.94 39.77
N SER A 13 -17.97 -18.90 39.67
CA SER A 13 -18.66 -18.73 38.39
C SER A 13 -18.37 -17.38 37.74
N ALA A 14 -18.37 -16.29 38.51
CA ALA A 14 -17.98 -14.97 38.02
C ALA A 14 -16.53 -14.96 37.51
N LEU A 15 -15.61 -15.65 38.20
CA LEU A 15 -14.21 -15.76 37.80
C LEU A 15 -14.04 -16.55 36.49
N VAL A 16 -14.76 -17.66 36.35
CA VAL A 16 -14.75 -18.47 35.12
C VAL A 16 -15.32 -17.69 33.94
N VAL A 17 -16.45 -17.00 34.12
CA VAL A 17 -17.06 -16.17 33.08
C VAL A 17 -16.15 -15.01 32.68
N SER A 18 -15.53 -14.34 33.66
CA SER A 18 -14.57 -13.27 33.39
C SER A 18 -13.32 -13.78 32.67
N GLY A 19 -12.81 -14.96 33.05
CA GLY A 19 -11.68 -15.59 32.37
C GLY A 19 -12.01 -15.96 30.91
N LEU A 20 -13.17 -16.57 30.68
CA LEU A 20 -13.65 -16.90 29.34
C LEU A 20 -13.84 -15.65 28.48
N TYR A 21 -14.38 -14.58 29.06
CA TYR A 21 -14.55 -13.29 28.40
C TYR A 21 -13.22 -12.70 27.94
N LEU A 22 -12.19 -12.71 28.79
CA LEU A 22 -10.85 -12.24 28.42
C LEU A 22 -10.22 -13.07 27.30
N ILE A 23 -10.42 -14.40 27.30
CA ILE A 23 -9.93 -15.28 26.23
C ILE A 23 -10.60 -14.92 24.90
N ILE A 24 -11.92 -14.75 24.90
CA ILE A 24 -12.68 -14.38 23.69
C ILE A 24 -12.23 -13.02 23.16
N LEU A 25 -12.05 -12.04 24.05
CA LEU A 25 -11.63 -10.69 23.69
C LEU A 25 -10.19 -10.68 23.13
N GLY A 26 -9.29 -11.47 23.73
CA GLY A 26 -7.94 -11.70 23.21
C GLY A 26 -7.95 -12.36 21.83
N ALA A 27 -8.77 -13.39 21.63
CA ALA A 27 -8.90 -14.09 20.35
C ALA A 27 -9.44 -13.18 19.25
N GLN A 28 -10.46 -12.36 19.55
CA GLN A 28 -11.02 -11.38 18.61
C GLN A 28 -9.95 -10.37 18.18
N ARG A 29 -9.22 -9.79 19.13
CA ARG A 29 -8.17 -8.81 18.83
C ARG A 29 -7.04 -9.42 18.00
N PHE A 30 -6.63 -10.65 18.32
CA PHE A 30 -5.62 -11.36 17.54
C PHE A 30 -6.08 -11.62 16.11
N TYR A 31 -7.34 -12.03 15.93
CA TYR A 31 -7.92 -12.28 14.63
C TYR A 31 -8.00 -11.02 13.76
N GLU A 32 -8.38 -9.87 14.35
CA GLU A 32 -8.40 -8.59 13.64
C GLU A 32 -7.01 -8.15 13.18
N HIS A 33 -5.99 -8.28 14.05
CA HIS A 33 -4.60 -8.02 13.68
C HIS A 33 -4.13 -8.90 12.52
N TYR A 34 -4.51 -10.18 12.53
CA TYR A 34 -4.15 -11.10 11.45
C TYR A 34 -4.85 -10.73 10.13
N GLN A 35 -6.16 -10.43 10.15
CA GLN A 35 -6.92 -10.04 8.96
C GLN A 35 -6.36 -8.77 8.30
N VAL A 36 -6.12 -7.73 9.09
CA VAL A 36 -5.59 -6.45 8.61
C VAL A 36 -4.23 -6.65 7.93
N ARG A 37 -3.37 -7.47 8.53
CA ARG A 37 -2.06 -7.83 7.97
C ARG A 37 -2.19 -8.56 6.63
N GLN A 38 -3.09 -9.55 6.56
CA GLN A 38 -3.30 -10.33 5.33
C GLN A 38 -3.81 -9.47 4.18
N ILE A 39 -4.82 -8.63 4.43
CA ILE A 39 -5.39 -7.77 3.39
C ILE A 39 -4.35 -6.79 2.84
N ALA A 40 -3.49 -6.25 3.69
CA ALA A 40 -2.45 -5.34 3.26
C ALA A 40 -1.38 -6.05 2.40
N LEU A 41 -1.02 -7.30 2.72
CA LEU A 41 -0.11 -8.12 1.91
C LEU A 41 -0.74 -8.57 0.59
N GLU A 42 -2.01 -9.01 0.62
CA GLU A 42 -2.77 -9.37 -0.58
C GLU A 42 -2.91 -8.18 -1.52
N PHE A 43 -3.09 -6.97 -0.98
CA PHE A 43 -3.15 -5.76 -1.77
C PHE A 43 -1.82 -5.49 -2.48
N VAL A 44 -0.68 -5.59 -1.80
CA VAL A 44 0.65 -5.42 -2.42
C VAL A 44 0.93 -6.49 -3.48
N SER A 45 0.56 -7.75 -3.23
CA SER A 45 0.68 -8.82 -4.22
C SER A 45 -0.26 -8.63 -5.42
N ALA A 46 -1.46 -8.09 -5.18
CA ALA A 46 -2.40 -7.76 -6.26
C ALA A 46 -1.88 -6.61 -7.14
N LEU A 47 -1.15 -5.65 -6.55
CA LEU A 47 -0.44 -4.60 -7.28
C LEU A 47 0.69 -5.20 -8.13
N GLU A 48 1.54 -6.05 -7.55
CA GLU A 48 2.63 -6.74 -8.27
C GLU A 48 2.13 -7.51 -9.49
N THR A 49 1.03 -8.24 -9.33
CA THR A 49 0.47 -9.09 -10.40
C THR A 49 -0.42 -8.32 -11.38
N GLY A 50 -0.69 -7.04 -11.14
CA GLY A 50 -1.60 -6.23 -11.96
C GLY A 50 -3.04 -6.77 -11.99
N ASN A 51 -3.46 -7.55 -11.00
CA ASN A 51 -4.77 -8.22 -11.00
C ASN A 51 -5.88 -7.25 -10.58
N GLN A 52 -6.41 -6.54 -11.58
CA GLN A 52 -7.45 -5.51 -11.42
C GLN A 52 -8.68 -5.97 -10.64
N ALA A 53 -9.14 -7.20 -10.86
CA ALA A 53 -10.32 -7.74 -10.16
C ALA A 53 -10.05 -7.86 -8.65
N ARG A 54 -8.84 -8.30 -8.27
CA ARG A 54 -8.43 -8.39 -6.87
C ARG A 54 -8.18 -7.02 -6.24
N ILE A 55 -7.49 -6.12 -6.93
CA ILE A 55 -7.26 -4.74 -6.46
C ILE A 55 -8.61 -4.06 -6.17
N ARG A 56 -9.57 -4.16 -7.10
CA ARG A 56 -10.91 -3.58 -6.94
C ARG A 56 -11.70 -4.19 -5.77
N ALA A 57 -11.55 -5.49 -5.51
CA ALA A 57 -12.22 -6.17 -4.40
C ALA A 57 -11.69 -5.72 -3.04
N LEU A 58 -10.40 -5.44 -2.94
CA LEU A 58 -9.71 -5.02 -1.71
C LEU A 58 -9.88 -3.53 -1.42
N LEU A 59 -10.17 -2.70 -2.42
CA LEU A 59 -10.44 -1.28 -2.26
C LEU A 59 -11.86 -0.98 -1.77
N THR A 60 -12.00 0.17 -1.11
CA THR A 60 -13.30 0.78 -0.84
C THR A 60 -14.02 1.12 -2.15
N PRO A 61 -15.37 1.03 -2.20
CA PRO A 61 -16.14 1.24 -3.44
C PRO A 61 -15.92 2.63 -4.04
N GLU A 62 -15.68 3.65 -3.20
CA GLU A 62 -15.36 5.02 -3.61
C GLU A 62 -14.04 5.14 -4.38
N LYS A 63 -13.14 4.15 -4.23
CA LYS A 63 -11.81 4.11 -4.87
C LYS A 63 -11.66 2.96 -5.85
N ALA A 64 -12.75 2.29 -6.19
CA ALA A 64 -12.75 1.21 -7.16
C ALA A 64 -12.22 1.64 -8.54
N ASP A 65 -12.40 2.92 -8.90
CA ASP A 65 -11.93 3.48 -10.17
C ASP A 65 -10.41 3.69 -10.21
N LEU A 66 -9.76 3.87 -9.05
CA LEU A 66 -8.30 3.93 -8.94
C LEU A 66 -7.63 2.59 -9.29
N ALA A 67 -8.35 1.47 -9.18
CA ALA A 67 -7.85 0.17 -9.60
C ALA A 67 -7.53 0.11 -11.10
N ALA A 68 -8.20 0.93 -11.93
CA ALA A 68 -7.92 1.01 -13.36
C ALA A 68 -6.62 1.79 -13.65
N GLN A 69 -6.32 2.83 -12.86
CA GLN A 69 -5.09 3.63 -12.98
C GLN A 69 -3.86 2.85 -12.51
N LEU A 70 -4.00 2.03 -11.47
CA LEU A 70 -2.92 1.20 -10.91
C LEU A 70 -2.48 0.03 -11.81
N LYS A 71 -3.22 -0.26 -12.89
CA LYS A 71 -2.90 -1.32 -13.86
C LYS A 71 -1.62 -1.04 -14.66
N GLN A 72 -1.24 0.23 -14.80
CA GLN A 72 -0.36 0.68 -15.88
C GLN A 72 1.14 0.65 -15.54
N GLU A 73 1.51 0.43 -14.27
CA GLU A 73 2.90 0.64 -13.81
C GLU A 73 3.61 -0.63 -13.30
N SER A 74 2.93 -1.79 -13.27
CA SER A 74 3.45 -3.01 -12.60
C SER A 74 3.80 -4.18 -13.52
N GLN A 75 3.65 -4.05 -14.85
CA GLN A 75 3.85 -5.17 -15.78
C GLN A 75 5.29 -5.43 -16.24
N ASP A 76 6.23 -4.52 -15.97
CA ASP A 76 7.56 -4.57 -16.62
C ASP A 76 8.71 -5.17 -15.79
N SER A 77 8.44 -5.87 -14.69
CA SER A 77 9.54 -6.37 -13.85
C SER A 77 9.31 -7.77 -13.31
N THR A 78 10.24 -8.66 -13.66
CA THR A 78 10.26 -10.09 -13.34
C THR A 78 10.83 -10.39 -11.94
N ALA A 79 11.34 -9.38 -11.23
CA ALA A 79 11.93 -9.57 -9.91
C ALA A 79 10.84 -9.58 -8.82
N PRO A 80 10.78 -10.61 -7.95
CA PRO A 80 9.79 -10.68 -6.88
C PRO A 80 9.99 -9.54 -5.87
N LEU A 81 8.90 -8.91 -5.44
CA LEU A 81 8.92 -7.89 -4.40
C LEU A 81 9.15 -8.54 -3.01
N ASP A 82 10.23 -8.18 -2.30
CA ASP A 82 10.37 -8.57 -0.88
C ASP A 82 9.52 -7.62 -0.03
N CYS A 83 8.36 -8.12 0.41
CA CYS A 83 7.37 -7.36 1.16
C CYS A 83 7.41 -7.75 2.65
N ARG A 84 7.61 -6.77 3.54
CA ARG A 84 7.64 -6.99 5.00
C ARG A 84 6.72 -6.02 5.71
N VAL A 85 5.90 -6.54 6.62
CA VAL A 85 5.06 -5.72 7.49
C VAL A 85 5.90 -5.25 8.67
N LEU A 86 6.03 -3.94 8.82
CA LEU A 86 6.83 -3.31 9.89
C LEU A 86 5.98 -3.04 11.13
N ASP A 87 4.78 -2.50 10.94
CA ASP A 87 3.91 -2.09 12.05
C ASP A 87 2.43 -2.19 11.64
N VAL A 88 1.58 -2.48 12.63
CA VAL A 88 0.13 -2.59 12.48
C VAL A 88 -0.55 -1.88 13.65
N LYS A 89 -1.24 -0.78 13.37
CA LYS A 89 -2.05 -0.03 14.33
C LYS A 89 -3.52 -0.21 13.99
N ILE A 90 -4.34 -0.52 15.00
CA ILE A 90 -5.78 -0.69 14.85
C ILE A 90 -6.47 0.18 15.88
N GLU A 91 -7.33 1.07 15.40
CA GLU A 91 -8.13 2.00 16.19
C GLU A 91 -9.60 1.86 15.80
N GLY A 92 -10.31 0.97 16.49
CA GLY A 92 -11.73 0.71 16.25
C GLY A 92 -12.01 0.23 14.83
N GLY A 93 -12.65 1.09 14.03
CA GLY A 93 -13.00 0.81 12.63
C GLY A 93 -11.92 1.19 11.61
N ALA A 94 -10.77 1.71 12.04
CA ALA A 94 -9.66 2.08 11.17
C ALA A 94 -8.39 1.30 11.54
N ALA A 95 -7.57 1.02 10.54
CA ALA A 95 -6.27 0.41 10.75
C ALA A 95 -5.21 1.02 9.84
N GLN A 96 -3.99 1.09 10.31
CA GLN A 96 -2.82 1.53 9.55
C GLN A 96 -1.79 0.40 9.56
N VAL A 97 -1.35 0.01 8.37
CA VAL A 97 -0.32 -1.01 8.16
C VAL A 97 0.86 -0.37 7.46
N ARG A 98 2.01 -0.34 8.14
CA ARG A 98 3.26 0.10 7.53
C ARG A 98 3.94 -1.10 6.90
N ILE A 99 4.15 -1.03 5.59
CA ILE A 99 4.81 -2.09 4.83
C ILE A 99 6.13 -1.54 4.29
N GLN A 100 7.18 -2.34 4.36
CA GLN A 100 8.40 -2.15 3.60
C GLN A 100 8.33 -3.03 2.36
N ILE A 101 8.36 -2.42 1.18
CA ILE A 101 8.41 -3.14 -0.09
C ILE A 101 9.81 -2.91 -0.65
N GLN A 102 10.57 -3.98 -0.83
CA GLN A 102 11.91 -3.94 -1.38
C GLN A 102 11.95 -4.56 -2.78
N LYS A 103 12.52 -3.82 -3.74
CA LYS A 103 12.68 -4.24 -5.13
C LYS A 103 14.02 -3.76 -5.66
N GLU A 104 14.82 -4.67 -6.22
CA GLU A 104 16.10 -4.33 -6.88
C GLU A 104 17.06 -3.47 -6.01
N GLY A 105 17.05 -3.67 -4.69
CA GLY A 105 17.88 -2.91 -3.75
C GLY A 105 17.23 -1.65 -3.16
N TYR A 106 16.06 -1.25 -3.67
CA TYR A 106 15.29 -0.10 -3.17
C TYR A 106 14.24 -0.52 -2.17
N ALA A 107 13.98 0.29 -1.15
CA ALA A 107 12.92 0.05 -0.19
C ALA A 107 11.98 1.25 -0.13
N ILE A 108 10.69 1.03 -0.40
CA ILE A 108 9.63 1.99 -0.11
C ILE A 108 8.93 1.60 1.18
N LYS A 109 8.47 2.59 1.95
CA LYS A 109 7.78 2.38 3.22
C LYS A 109 6.38 3.00 3.22
N PRO A 110 5.45 2.52 2.37
CA PRO A 110 4.09 3.02 2.36
C PRO A 110 3.33 2.64 3.63
N ASP A 111 2.48 3.56 4.04
CA ASP A 111 1.47 3.37 5.07
C ASP A 111 0.11 3.14 4.39
N ILE A 112 -0.41 1.92 4.54
CA ILE A 112 -1.71 1.49 4.02
C ILE A 112 -2.77 1.70 5.10
N HIS A 113 -3.77 2.52 4.80
CA HIS A 113 -4.91 2.77 5.67
C HIS A 113 -6.08 1.88 5.25
N LEU A 114 -6.61 1.11 6.19
CA LEU A 114 -7.77 0.26 6.03
C LEU A 114 -8.94 0.77 6.86
N LEU A 115 -10.14 0.59 6.33
CA LEU A 115 -11.40 0.88 7.03
C LEU A 115 -12.24 -0.39 7.10
N LYS A 116 -12.88 -0.59 8.24
CA LYS A 116 -13.84 -1.66 8.46
C LYS A 116 -15.19 -1.24 7.88
N SER A 117 -15.66 -1.99 6.89
CA SER A 117 -17.00 -1.85 6.32
C SER A 117 -18.08 -2.13 7.37
N GLN A 118 -19.30 -1.65 7.14
CA GLN A 118 -20.49 -1.97 7.95
C GLN A 118 -20.75 -3.48 8.03
N THR A 119 -20.32 -4.23 7.01
CA THR A 119 -20.40 -5.70 6.96
C THR A 119 -19.29 -6.41 7.76
N GLY A 120 -18.41 -5.66 8.43
CA GLY A 120 -17.29 -6.19 9.22
C GLY A 120 -16.04 -6.55 8.40
N VAL A 121 -16.07 -6.34 7.08
CA VAL A 121 -14.94 -6.63 6.18
C VAL A 121 -14.00 -5.42 6.10
N TRP A 122 -12.70 -5.64 6.30
CA TRP A 122 -11.68 -4.61 6.14
C TRP A 122 -11.40 -4.34 4.66
N LYS A 123 -11.27 -3.07 4.30
CA LYS A 123 -10.96 -2.63 2.93
C LYS A 123 -9.91 -1.53 2.93
N VAL A 124 -9.07 -1.51 1.90
CA VAL A 124 -8.05 -0.47 1.71
C VAL A 124 -8.73 0.84 1.31
N ALA A 125 -8.51 1.87 2.13
CA ALA A 125 -9.09 3.19 1.97
C ALA A 125 -8.09 4.18 1.39
N SER A 126 -6.81 4.12 1.76
CA SER A 126 -5.79 4.96 1.13
C SER A 126 -4.39 4.40 1.34
N ILE A 127 -3.46 4.87 0.52
CA ILE A 127 -2.03 4.61 0.69
C ILE A 127 -1.37 5.98 0.84
N SER A 128 -0.48 6.11 1.80
CA SER A 128 0.27 7.33 2.07
C SER A 128 1.75 6.99 2.24
N GLN A 129 2.63 7.99 2.14
CA GLN A 129 4.07 7.82 2.27
C GLN A 129 4.71 6.83 1.27
N ALA A 130 4.15 6.68 0.07
CA ALA A 130 4.75 5.92 -1.02
C ALA A 130 5.93 6.66 -1.69
N LYS A 131 6.77 7.37 -0.91
CA LYS A 131 7.96 8.03 -1.45
C LYS A 131 9.03 6.98 -1.72
N VAL A 132 9.50 6.96 -2.97
CA VAL A 132 10.62 6.12 -3.39
C VAL A 132 11.93 6.74 -2.89
N ASP A 133 12.89 5.90 -2.50
CA ASP A 133 14.23 6.35 -2.09
C ASP A 133 14.83 7.27 -3.17
N PRO A 134 15.40 8.45 -2.83
CA PRO A 134 15.99 9.37 -3.79
C PRO A 134 16.95 8.73 -4.80
N LEU A 135 17.67 7.68 -4.38
CA LEU A 135 18.61 6.95 -5.24
C LEU A 135 17.94 6.26 -6.44
N TRP A 136 16.64 5.99 -6.36
CA TRP A 136 15.89 5.42 -7.48
C TRP A 136 15.73 6.42 -8.62
N TYR A 137 15.49 7.69 -8.32
CA TYR A 137 15.36 8.74 -9.32
C TYR A 137 16.66 8.90 -10.12
N ASP A 138 17.82 8.79 -9.45
CA ASP A 138 19.13 8.86 -10.09
C ASP A 138 19.37 7.71 -11.08
N GLN A 139 18.89 6.49 -10.79
CA GLN A 139 19.01 5.35 -11.69
C GLN A 139 17.99 5.36 -12.82
N GLU A 140 16.76 5.82 -12.56
CA GLU A 140 15.73 5.96 -13.57
C GLU A 140 16.15 6.99 -14.64
N ASP A 141 16.71 8.12 -14.21
CA ASP A 141 17.23 9.14 -15.11
C ASP A 141 18.47 8.65 -15.85
N ARG A 142 19.28 7.78 -15.24
CA ARG A 142 20.41 7.14 -15.93
C ARG A 142 19.94 6.17 -17.01
N LYS A 143 18.98 5.29 -16.72
CA LYS A 143 18.40 4.37 -17.72
C LYS A 143 17.75 5.14 -18.86
N TYR A 144 16.99 6.18 -18.54
CA TYR A 144 16.35 7.04 -19.53
C TYR A 144 17.38 7.75 -20.43
N ARG A 145 18.46 8.30 -19.85
CA ARG A 145 19.57 8.85 -20.65
C ARG A 145 20.20 7.79 -21.55
N GLU A 146 20.44 6.58 -21.04
CA GLU A 146 21.01 5.48 -21.81
C GLU A 146 20.08 5.03 -22.96
N GLU A 147 18.76 5.07 -22.77
CA GLU A 147 17.75 4.81 -23.80
C GLU A 147 17.74 5.89 -24.88
N LEU A 148 17.67 7.17 -24.49
CA LEU A 148 17.72 8.28 -25.46
C LEU A 148 19.03 8.27 -26.27
N ILE A 149 20.16 7.90 -25.63
CA ILE A 149 21.44 7.74 -26.31
C ILE A 149 21.41 6.54 -27.29
N LYS A 150 20.74 5.43 -26.94
CA LYS A 150 20.55 4.28 -27.84
C LYS A 150 19.64 4.62 -29.02
N GLU A 151 18.65 5.49 -28.84
CA GLU A 151 17.78 6.02 -29.89
C GLU A 151 18.48 7.03 -30.82
N GLY A 152 19.75 7.35 -30.54
CA GLY A 152 20.58 8.22 -31.39
C GLY A 152 20.35 9.71 -31.15
N LEU A 153 19.69 10.09 -30.06
CA LEU A 153 19.46 11.49 -29.73
C LEU A 153 20.77 12.18 -29.32
N PRO A 154 21.03 13.40 -29.82
CA PRO A 154 22.24 14.13 -29.48
C PRO A 154 22.25 14.53 -27.99
N PRO A 155 23.42 14.58 -27.34
CA PRO A 155 23.54 14.81 -25.89
C PRO A 155 22.87 16.09 -25.36
N GLN A 156 22.74 17.11 -26.21
CA GLN A 156 22.10 18.40 -25.87
C GLN A 156 20.57 18.26 -25.71
N GLU A 157 19.91 17.47 -26.56
CA GLU A 157 18.47 17.22 -26.45
C GLU A 157 18.15 16.30 -25.27
N VAL A 158 19.04 15.36 -24.95
CA VAL A 158 18.94 14.50 -23.77
C VAL A 158 18.95 15.33 -22.49
N GLN A 159 19.87 16.30 -22.36
CA GLN A 159 19.93 17.20 -21.19
C GLN A 159 18.68 18.07 -21.06
N GLY A 160 18.16 18.61 -22.18
CA GLY A 160 16.93 19.40 -22.18
C GLY A 160 15.70 18.61 -21.72
N ARG A 161 15.57 17.36 -22.17
CA ARG A 161 14.45 16.48 -21.78
C ARG A 161 14.52 16.05 -20.32
N VAL A 162 15.73 15.77 -19.80
CA VAL A 162 15.94 15.46 -18.38
C VAL A 162 15.58 16.67 -17.50
N LEU A 163 16.02 17.87 -17.89
CA LEU A 163 15.67 19.11 -17.18
C LEU A 163 14.16 19.38 -17.19
N ALA A 164 13.47 19.18 -18.32
CA ALA A 164 12.02 19.33 -18.40
C ALA A 164 11.29 18.34 -17.49
N LYS A 165 11.76 17.08 -17.44
CA LYS A 165 11.22 16.02 -16.57
C LYS A 165 11.43 16.36 -15.08
N GLU A 166 12.62 16.82 -14.70
CA GLU A 166 12.92 17.27 -13.33
C GLU A 166 12.04 18.48 -12.93
N LEU A 167 11.87 19.45 -13.83
CA LEU A 167 11.12 20.67 -13.57
C LEU A 167 9.62 20.37 -13.43
N ALA A 168 9.07 19.48 -14.25
CA ALA A 168 7.69 19.04 -14.13
C ALA A 168 7.43 18.21 -12.86
N ARG A 169 8.38 17.35 -12.48
CA ARG A 169 8.36 16.64 -11.18
C ARG A 169 8.39 17.62 -10.00
N SER A 170 9.11 18.74 -10.10
CA SER A 170 9.15 19.77 -9.06
C SER A 170 7.85 20.59 -8.94
N LEU A 171 7.05 20.62 -10.01
CA LEU A 171 5.81 21.39 -10.10
C LEU A 171 4.54 20.52 -9.94
N ASP A 172 4.67 19.21 -9.67
CA ASP A 172 3.56 18.23 -9.63
C ASP A 172 2.71 18.24 -10.92
N THR A 173 3.36 18.48 -12.06
CA THR A 173 2.73 18.49 -13.39
C THR A 173 3.33 17.40 -14.26
N SER A 174 2.54 16.74 -15.12
CA SER A 174 3.06 15.80 -16.13
C SER A 174 3.54 16.55 -17.38
N VAL A 175 4.72 16.20 -17.90
CA VAL A 175 5.16 16.65 -19.23
C VAL A 175 4.45 15.78 -20.27
N GLU A 176 3.66 16.40 -21.14
CA GLU A 176 3.28 15.76 -22.41
C GLU A 176 4.52 15.70 -23.31
N ASP A 177 4.89 14.49 -23.75
CA ASP A 177 5.99 14.26 -24.68
C ASP A 177 5.73 15.02 -26.00
N PRO A 178 6.56 15.98 -26.41
CA PRO A 178 6.34 16.72 -27.66
C PRO A 178 6.72 15.92 -28.92
N ALA A 179 6.79 14.59 -28.85
CA ALA A 179 7.30 13.75 -29.93
C ALA A 179 6.23 13.13 -30.85
N GLN A 180 4.95 13.56 -30.77
CA GLN A 180 3.89 13.03 -31.64
C GLN A 180 3.36 13.96 -32.73
N ASP A 181 3.77 15.23 -32.78
CA ASP A 181 3.37 16.14 -33.87
C ASP A 181 4.53 16.44 -34.82
N ALA A 182 4.96 15.43 -35.58
CA ALA A 182 5.70 15.63 -36.83
C ALA A 182 5.60 14.42 -37.76
N VAL A 183 4.39 14.08 -38.20
CA VAL A 183 4.18 13.31 -39.44
C VAL A 183 3.27 14.12 -40.37
N THR A 184 3.94 14.96 -41.17
CA THR A 184 3.68 15.33 -42.59
C THR A 184 2.34 15.98 -42.98
N PRO A 185 2.25 16.72 -44.11
CA PRO A 185 2.83 16.44 -45.44
C PRO A 185 4.10 17.22 -45.82
#